data_AF-A0A438C0G1-F1
#
_entry.id   AF-A0A438C0G1-F1
#
_cell.length_a   1.000
_cell.length_b   1.000
_cell.length_c   1.000
_cell.angle_alpha   90.00
_cell.angle_beta   90.00
_cell.angle_gamma   90.00
#
_symmetry.space_group_name_H-M   'P 1'
#
loop_
_entity.id
_entity.type
_entity.pdbx_description
1 polymer ?
#
loop_
_entity_poly.entity_id
_entity_poly.type
_entity_poly.pdbx_seq_one_letter_code
_entity_poly.pdbx_strand_id
1 'polypeptide(L)'
;MARRFSTVVFAVMVVAALVQSSKAETHEVGDDLKWTVPSNGSVAYQNWAAGETFLVGDVLEFEFTTGAHDVAKVTKTAFDACNSTNPISHKTTGPANFTLDTSGEHYFICTVGTHCSLGQKLAVNVSAARAETEFIVGDSLGWTVPSGGAVTYQNWAANKTFVVGDSLKFNFTTGAHDVAEVTKAAFTACNGTNPISHETEGPADIDLDTAGEHYFICTVGSHCSLGQKLAINVTTNSSTSPTTPPSSSTTPTSPSPSGGPSQSPSGSTTPPSPGSAPSFSVAGLSATLLSVAAALLY
;
A
#
# COMPACT_ATOMS: atom_id res chain seq x y z
N MET A 1 27.96 -62.66 -10.68
CA MET A 1 26.83 -62.04 -9.94
C MET A 1 27.44 -61.09 -8.91
N ALA A 2 27.13 -59.81 -8.77
CA ALA A 2 26.19 -58.92 -9.42
C ALA A 2 26.77 -57.49 -9.32
N ARG A 3 26.56 -56.67 -10.36
CA ARG A 3 26.87 -55.23 -10.37
C ARG A 3 25.94 -54.51 -9.40
N ARG A 4 26.48 -53.75 -8.44
CA ARG A 4 25.70 -52.76 -7.68
C ARG A 4 25.80 -51.43 -8.41
N PHE A 5 24.77 -51.09 -9.17
CA PHE A 5 24.60 -49.74 -9.73
C PHE A 5 24.18 -48.80 -8.60
N SER A 6 25.00 -47.78 -8.34
CA SER A 6 24.67 -46.67 -7.46
C SER A 6 23.78 -45.71 -8.24
N THR A 7 22.48 -45.70 -7.94
CA THR A 7 21.54 -44.73 -8.53
C THR A 7 21.39 -43.57 -7.55
N VAL A 8 22.15 -42.50 -7.78
CA VAL A 8 21.91 -41.21 -7.13
C VAL A 8 20.76 -40.55 -7.87
N VAL A 9 19.58 -40.51 -7.26
CA VAL A 9 18.42 -39.79 -7.77
C VAL A 9 18.64 -38.30 -7.48
N PHE A 10 18.94 -37.52 -8.51
CA PHE A 10 18.89 -36.06 -8.43
C PHE A 10 17.42 -35.63 -8.40
N ALA A 11 16.95 -35.18 -7.22
CA ALA A 11 15.67 -34.52 -7.10
C ALA A 11 15.76 -33.14 -7.76
N VAL A 12 15.14 -32.99 -8.93
CA VAL A 12 14.91 -31.68 -9.56
C VAL A 12 13.76 -31.03 -8.79
N MET A 13 14.07 -30.10 -7.87
CA MET A 13 13.05 -29.21 -7.32
C MET A 13 12.66 -28.22 -8.42
N VAL A 14 11.51 -28.48 -9.05
CA VAL A 14 10.82 -27.50 -9.89
C VAL A 14 10.28 -26.43 -8.95
N VAL A 15 10.97 -25.29 -8.87
CA VAL A 15 10.41 -24.08 -8.27
C VAL A 15 9.40 -23.55 -9.28
N ALA A 16 8.13 -23.94 -9.10
CA ALA A 16 7.03 -23.26 -9.77
C ALA A 16 6.96 -21.85 -9.18
N ALA A 17 7.47 -20.86 -9.92
CA ALA A 17 7.20 -19.48 -9.60
C ALA A 17 5.68 -19.30 -9.75
N LEU A 18 4.98 -19.18 -8.61
CA LEU A 18 3.58 -18.79 -8.57
C LEU A 18 3.54 -17.34 -9.09
N VAL A 19 3.13 -17.18 -10.34
CA VAL A 19 2.78 -15.87 -10.88
C VAL A 19 1.46 -15.51 -10.22
N GLN A 20 1.52 -14.84 -9.08
CA GLN A 20 0.35 -14.26 -8.44
C GLN A 20 -0.19 -13.18 -9.37
N SER A 21 -1.37 -13.47 -9.92
CA SER A 21 -2.07 -12.60 -10.86
C SER A 21 -2.79 -11.53 -10.07
N SER A 22 -2.19 -10.34 -9.92
CA SER A 22 -2.97 -9.14 -9.62
C SER A 22 -4.00 -9.01 -10.74
N LYS A 23 -5.28 -9.28 -10.44
CA LYS A 23 -6.34 -9.25 -11.44
C LYS A 23 -6.47 -7.82 -11.95
N ALA A 24 -6.16 -7.60 -13.22
CA ALA A 24 -6.36 -6.31 -13.88
C ALA A 24 -7.85 -5.90 -13.79
N GLU A 25 -8.10 -4.70 -13.28
CA GLU A 25 -9.42 -4.08 -13.27
C GLU A 25 -9.70 -3.37 -14.61
N THR A 26 -10.97 -3.26 -14.98
CA THR A 26 -11.39 -2.47 -16.15
C THR A 26 -12.23 -1.30 -15.67
N HIS A 27 -11.74 -0.08 -15.91
CA HIS A 27 -12.42 1.16 -15.55
C HIS A 27 -13.18 1.72 -16.76
N GLU A 28 -14.50 1.81 -16.67
CA GLU A 28 -15.34 2.44 -17.69
C GLU A 28 -15.21 3.96 -17.60
N VAL A 29 -14.53 4.56 -18.59
CA VAL A 29 -14.21 5.99 -18.52
C VAL A 29 -15.47 6.86 -18.56
N GLY A 30 -15.71 7.56 -17.46
CA GLY A 30 -16.82 8.50 -17.29
C GLY A 30 -18.12 7.88 -16.80
N ASP A 31 -18.15 6.59 -16.43
CA ASP A 31 -19.35 5.89 -15.97
C ASP A 31 -20.54 6.12 -16.93
N ASP A 32 -21.68 6.57 -16.43
CA ASP A 32 -22.88 6.91 -17.22
C ASP A 32 -22.65 8.04 -18.25
N LEU A 33 -21.65 8.91 -18.04
CA LEU A 33 -21.30 9.96 -19.00
C LEU A 33 -20.61 9.39 -20.24
N LYS A 34 -19.88 8.26 -20.09
CA LYS A 34 -19.07 7.61 -21.13
C LYS A 34 -18.01 8.57 -21.72
N TRP A 35 -17.41 8.22 -22.86
CA TRP A 35 -16.44 9.08 -23.53
C TRP A 35 -17.12 10.05 -24.52
N THR A 36 -17.65 11.15 -23.99
CA THR A 36 -18.30 12.24 -24.74
C THR A 36 -17.70 13.62 -24.44
N VAL A 37 -18.17 14.67 -25.11
CA VAL A 37 -17.83 16.06 -24.76
C VAL A 37 -18.65 16.47 -23.52
N PRO A 38 -18.01 16.69 -22.36
CA PRO A 38 -18.70 16.99 -21.11
C PRO A 38 -19.26 18.41 -21.10
N SER A 39 -20.49 18.61 -20.61
CA SER A 39 -21.12 19.94 -20.52
C SER A 39 -20.39 20.90 -19.58
N ASN A 40 -19.70 20.37 -18.57
CA ASN A 40 -18.97 21.13 -17.55
C ASN A 40 -17.46 21.21 -17.82
N GLY A 41 -17.05 21.01 -19.07
CA GLY A 41 -15.64 20.99 -19.45
C GLY A 41 -14.88 19.82 -18.83
N SER A 42 -13.56 19.94 -18.76
CA SER A 42 -12.68 18.84 -18.33
C SER A 42 -12.86 18.41 -16.87
N VAL A 43 -13.64 19.14 -16.07
CA VAL A 43 -13.88 18.82 -14.65
C VAL A 43 -14.59 17.47 -14.49
N ALA A 44 -15.42 17.06 -15.46
CA ALA A 44 -16.12 15.78 -15.39
C ALA A 44 -15.15 14.60 -15.29
N TYR A 45 -14.19 14.48 -16.22
CA TYR A 45 -13.21 13.40 -16.21
C TYR A 45 -12.16 13.54 -15.09
N GLN A 46 -11.87 14.77 -14.63
CA GLN A 46 -11.01 14.97 -13.47
C GLN A 46 -11.67 14.43 -12.19
N ASN A 47 -12.97 14.70 -11.98
CA ASN A 47 -13.70 14.20 -10.84
C ASN A 47 -13.85 12.67 -10.89
N TRP A 48 -14.17 12.13 -12.08
CA TRP A 48 -14.21 10.69 -12.30
C TRP A 48 -12.86 10.05 -11.94
N ALA A 49 -11.76 10.53 -12.53
CA ALA A 49 -10.43 9.99 -12.25
C ALA A 49 -10.00 10.13 -10.79
N ALA A 50 -10.50 11.14 -10.06
CA ALA A 50 -10.22 11.32 -8.64
C ALA A 50 -10.96 10.32 -7.73
N GLY A 51 -12.01 9.66 -8.23
CA GLY A 51 -12.72 8.58 -7.54
C GLY A 51 -12.11 7.20 -7.76
N GLU A 52 -11.21 7.06 -8.73
CA GLU A 52 -10.64 5.79 -9.17
C GLU A 52 -9.23 5.55 -8.58
N THR A 53 -8.85 4.29 -8.48
CA THR A 53 -7.46 3.87 -8.22
C THR A 53 -6.96 3.10 -9.43
N PHE A 54 -5.90 3.59 -10.06
CA PHE A 54 -5.32 2.95 -11.24
C PHE A 54 -4.01 2.25 -10.90
N LEU A 55 -3.92 0.96 -11.20
CA LEU A 55 -2.75 0.11 -11.03
C LEU A 55 -2.17 -0.31 -12.39
N VAL A 56 -0.89 -0.65 -12.38
CA VAL A 56 -0.24 -1.24 -13.55
C VAL A 56 -0.95 -2.55 -13.92
N GLY A 57 -1.36 -2.67 -15.17
CA GLY A 57 -2.10 -3.82 -15.69
C GLY A 57 -3.59 -3.55 -15.88
N ASP A 58 -4.17 -2.55 -15.20
CA ASP A 58 -5.57 -2.17 -15.37
C ASP A 58 -5.85 -1.68 -16.78
N VAL A 59 -7.13 -1.70 -17.17
CA VAL A 59 -7.60 -1.31 -18.50
C VAL A 59 -8.54 -0.13 -18.37
N LEU A 60 -8.26 0.94 -19.12
CA LEU A 60 -9.25 1.98 -19.37
C LEU A 60 -10.10 1.60 -20.58
N GLU A 61 -11.40 1.48 -20.39
CA GLU A 61 -12.38 1.24 -21.45
C GLU A 61 -13.11 2.53 -21.80
N PHE A 62 -12.92 2.98 -23.04
CA PHE A 62 -13.56 4.18 -23.55
C PHE A 62 -14.71 3.80 -24.46
N GLU A 63 -15.93 3.97 -23.98
CA GLU A 63 -17.15 3.78 -24.79
C GLU A 63 -17.54 5.07 -25.51
N PHE A 64 -17.63 5.01 -26.84
CA PHE A 64 -18.08 6.13 -27.68
C PHE A 64 -18.63 5.66 -29.03
N THR A 65 -19.39 6.54 -29.70
CA THR A 65 -19.87 6.28 -31.06
C THR A 65 -18.73 6.46 -32.08
N THR A 66 -18.38 5.38 -32.79
CA THR A 66 -17.39 5.40 -33.87
C THR A 66 -17.70 6.49 -34.89
N GLY A 67 -16.71 7.33 -35.21
CA GLY A 67 -16.84 8.46 -36.14
C GLY A 67 -17.33 9.77 -35.50
N ALA A 68 -17.90 9.72 -34.29
CA ALA A 68 -18.21 10.92 -33.50
C ALA A 68 -17.08 11.28 -32.55
N HIS A 69 -16.43 10.28 -31.95
CA HIS A 69 -15.28 10.46 -31.09
C HIS A 69 -14.18 9.44 -31.43
N ASP A 70 -13.04 9.63 -30.80
CA ASP A 70 -11.88 8.76 -30.81
C ASP A 70 -11.11 8.94 -29.50
N VAL A 71 -10.05 8.15 -29.32
CA VAL A 71 -9.17 8.27 -28.15
C VAL A 71 -7.73 8.18 -28.61
N ALA A 72 -6.95 9.21 -28.28
CA ALA A 72 -5.51 9.25 -28.49
C ALA A 72 -4.78 9.34 -27.15
N LYS A 73 -3.85 8.41 -26.91
CA LYS A 73 -2.84 8.52 -25.85
C LYS A 73 -1.77 9.51 -26.30
N VAL A 74 -1.47 10.51 -25.48
CA VAL A 74 -0.59 11.62 -25.84
C VAL A 74 0.42 11.92 -24.72
N THR A 75 1.39 12.79 -24.99
CA THR A 75 2.28 13.32 -23.95
C THR A 75 1.56 14.37 -23.10
N LYS A 76 2.10 14.69 -21.92
CA LYS A 76 1.59 15.78 -21.08
C LYS A 76 1.47 17.11 -21.85
N THR A 77 2.51 17.51 -22.58
CA THR A 77 2.51 18.75 -23.36
C THR A 77 1.42 18.76 -24.42
N ALA A 78 1.24 17.64 -25.13
CA ALA A 78 0.20 17.50 -26.14
C ALA A 78 -1.21 17.50 -25.51
N PHE A 79 -1.37 16.87 -24.35
CA PHE A 79 -2.60 16.92 -23.58
C PHE A 79 -2.95 18.35 -23.17
N ASP A 80 -2.01 19.09 -22.57
CA ASP A 80 -2.20 20.46 -22.10
C ASP A 80 -2.57 21.41 -23.26
N ALA A 81 -1.97 21.19 -24.44
CA ALA A 81 -2.23 21.98 -25.65
C ALA A 81 -3.37 21.45 -26.53
N CYS A 82 -4.02 20.34 -26.18
CA CYS A 82 -4.95 19.61 -27.07
C CYS A 82 -4.37 19.35 -28.48
N ASN A 83 -3.09 19.01 -28.55
CA ASN A 83 -2.39 18.73 -29.80
C ASN A 83 -2.53 17.24 -30.18
N SER A 84 -3.19 16.98 -31.30
CA SER A 84 -3.43 15.62 -31.83
C SER A 84 -2.49 15.19 -32.96
N THR A 85 -1.46 15.99 -33.29
CA THR A 85 -0.66 15.78 -34.52
C THR A 85 0.18 14.50 -34.48
N ASN A 86 0.70 14.11 -33.32
CA ASN A 86 1.57 12.95 -33.17
C ASN A 86 1.26 12.20 -31.87
N PRO A 87 0.14 11.45 -31.81
CA PRO A 87 -0.24 10.69 -30.64
C PRO A 87 0.70 9.50 -30.44
N ILE A 88 0.87 9.08 -29.18
CA ILE A 88 1.61 7.86 -28.83
C ILE A 88 0.84 6.63 -29.32
N SER A 89 -0.49 6.67 -29.23
CA SER A 89 -1.39 5.65 -29.75
C SER A 89 -2.75 6.28 -30.04
N HIS A 90 -3.48 5.79 -31.03
CA HIS A 90 -4.76 6.36 -31.47
C HIS A 90 -5.73 5.26 -31.88
N LYS A 91 -6.94 5.30 -31.31
CA LYS A 91 -8.03 4.36 -31.58
C LYS A 91 -9.25 5.14 -32.04
N THR A 92 -9.73 4.84 -33.24
CA THR A 92 -10.81 5.57 -33.91
C THR A 92 -12.16 4.85 -33.89
N THR A 93 -12.19 3.63 -33.34
CA THR A 93 -13.40 2.79 -33.20
C THR A 93 -13.67 2.51 -31.73
N GLY A 94 -14.92 2.68 -31.30
CA GLY A 94 -15.38 2.39 -29.94
C GLY A 94 -16.10 1.03 -29.82
N PRO A 95 -16.10 0.39 -28.65
CA PRO A 95 -15.32 0.76 -27.46
C PRO A 95 -13.82 0.56 -27.69
N ALA A 96 -13.00 1.39 -27.05
CA ALA A 96 -11.55 1.38 -27.21
C ALA A 96 -10.84 1.15 -25.86
N ASN A 97 -9.99 0.13 -25.81
CA ASN A 97 -9.35 -0.28 -24.55
C ASN A 97 -7.86 0.10 -24.54
N PHE A 98 -7.38 0.64 -23.42
CA PHE A 98 -5.97 0.96 -23.17
C PHE A 98 -5.50 0.31 -21.88
N THR A 99 -4.57 -0.64 -21.98
CA THR A 99 -3.89 -1.20 -20.81
C THR A 99 -2.87 -0.19 -20.24
N LEU A 100 -2.84 -0.08 -18.92
CA LEU A 100 -1.95 0.78 -18.16
C LEU A 100 -0.66 0.01 -17.83
N ASP A 101 0.21 -0.16 -18.82
CA ASP A 101 1.39 -1.04 -18.72
C ASP A 101 2.53 -0.47 -17.84
N THR A 102 2.45 0.79 -17.44
CA THR A 102 3.52 1.49 -16.71
C THR A 102 2.94 2.37 -15.62
N SER A 103 3.67 2.51 -14.50
CA SER A 103 3.33 3.50 -13.48
C SER A 103 3.64 4.92 -13.96
N GLY A 104 2.93 5.90 -13.41
CA GLY A 104 3.08 7.32 -13.69
C GLY A 104 1.86 7.92 -14.38
N GLU A 105 2.00 9.15 -14.85
CA GLU A 105 0.90 9.88 -15.47
C GLU A 105 0.66 9.43 -16.92
N HIS A 106 -0.60 9.16 -17.24
CA HIS A 106 -1.06 8.85 -18.59
C HIS A 106 -2.14 9.83 -19.03
N TYR A 107 -2.08 10.23 -20.30
CA TYR A 107 -2.88 11.31 -20.84
C TYR A 107 -3.61 10.87 -22.11
N PHE A 108 -4.91 11.14 -22.16
CA PHE A 108 -5.80 10.75 -23.25
C PHE A 108 -6.65 11.94 -23.69
N ILE A 109 -6.85 12.09 -25.00
CA ILE A 109 -7.68 13.14 -25.60
C ILE A 109 -8.55 12.59 -26.72
N CYS A 110 -9.70 13.22 -26.97
CA CYS A 110 -10.39 13.10 -28.25
C CYS A 110 -9.79 14.09 -29.25
N THR A 111 -9.49 13.63 -30.46
CA THR A 111 -8.85 14.42 -31.52
C THR A 111 -9.85 15.07 -32.49
N VAL A 112 -11.14 14.77 -32.35
CA VAL A 112 -12.20 15.28 -33.21
C VAL A 112 -12.46 16.76 -32.93
N GLY A 113 -12.20 17.62 -33.92
CA GLY A 113 -12.57 19.03 -33.89
C GLY A 113 -12.12 19.78 -32.63
N THR A 114 -13.08 20.34 -31.90
CA THR A 114 -12.84 21.10 -30.66
C THR A 114 -13.08 20.27 -29.39
N HIS A 115 -13.30 18.96 -29.49
CA HIS A 115 -13.74 18.13 -28.37
C HIS A 115 -12.77 18.16 -27.18
N CYS A 116 -11.45 18.03 -27.42
CA CYS A 116 -10.45 18.13 -26.35
C CYS A 116 -10.51 19.49 -25.65
N SER A 117 -10.60 20.59 -26.40
CA SER A 117 -10.67 21.95 -25.85
C SER A 117 -11.96 22.21 -25.08
N LEU A 118 -13.05 21.50 -25.42
CA LEU A 118 -14.31 21.49 -24.69
C LEU A 118 -14.30 20.52 -23.49
N GLY A 119 -13.17 19.85 -23.22
CA GLY A 119 -12.97 19.06 -22.01
C GLY A 119 -12.97 17.55 -22.20
N GLN A 120 -13.07 17.03 -23.43
CA GLN A 120 -12.96 15.59 -23.70
C GLN A 120 -11.49 15.11 -23.65
N LYS A 121 -10.94 15.11 -22.44
CA LYS A 121 -9.56 14.76 -22.11
C LYS A 121 -9.49 14.17 -20.69
N LEU A 122 -8.67 13.14 -20.52
CA LEU A 122 -8.46 12.41 -19.27
C LEU A 122 -6.97 12.35 -18.92
N ALA A 123 -6.63 12.69 -17.69
CA ALA A 123 -5.32 12.41 -17.10
C ALA A 123 -5.53 11.43 -15.94
N VAL A 124 -4.74 10.36 -15.89
CA VAL A 124 -4.72 9.40 -14.79
C VAL A 124 -3.31 9.27 -14.25
N ASN A 125 -3.17 8.99 -12.95
CA ASN A 125 -1.90 8.69 -12.32
C ASN A 125 -1.89 7.23 -11.88
N VAL A 126 -1.06 6.43 -12.51
CA VAL A 126 -1.03 4.97 -12.33
C VAL A 126 0.04 4.62 -11.31
N SER A 127 -0.35 3.87 -10.28
CA SER A 127 0.59 3.33 -9.32
C SER A 127 1.09 1.97 -9.78
N ALA A 128 2.30 1.57 -9.38
CA ALA A 128 2.72 0.19 -9.61
C ALA A 128 1.72 -0.76 -8.94
N ALA A 129 1.30 -1.81 -9.66
CA ALA A 129 0.59 -2.91 -9.02
C ALA A 129 1.54 -3.52 -7.98
N ARG A 130 1.10 -3.56 -6.71
CA ARG A 130 1.85 -4.24 -5.67
C ARG A 130 1.64 -5.73 -5.87
N ALA A 131 2.73 -6.49 -5.98
CA ALA A 131 2.62 -7.94 -5.93
C ALA A 131 2.03 -8.31 -4.56
N GLU A 132 0.92 -9.05 -4.57
CA GLU A 132 0.42 -9.75 -3.39
C GLU A 132 1.59 -10.50 -2.75
N THR A 133 1.76 -10.38 -1.44
CA THR A 133 2.72 -11.19 -0.71
C THR A 133 1.97 -12.23 0.09
N GLU A 134 2.23 -13.50 -0.20
CA GLU A 134 1.81 -14.61 0.67
C GLU A 134 2.82 -14.72 1.83
N PHE A 135 2.34 -14.53 3.06
CA PHE A 135 3.14 -14.71 4.27
C PHE A 135 2.88 -16.09 4.87
N ILE A 136 3.88 -16.97 4.82
CA ILE A 136 3.82 -18.28 5.50
C ILE A 136 3.98 -18.07 7.00
N VAL A 137 2.91 -18.29 7.76
CA VAL A 137 2.88 -18.04 9.21
C VAL A 137 3.81 -19.01 9.93
N GLY A 138 4.79 -18.45 10.64
CA GLY A 138 5.84 -19.21 11.33
C GLY A 138 6.96 -19.71 10.41
N ASP A 139 6.97 -19.34 9.13
CA ASP A 139 7.96 -19.78 8.14
C ASP A 139 8.10 -21.32 8.13
N SER A 140 9.29 -21.87 8.42
CA SER A 140 9.52 -23.32 8.49
C SER A 140 8.94 -24.00 9.74
N LEU A 141 8.60 -23.24 10.78
CA LEU A 141 7.93 -23.77 11.97
C LEU A 141 6.46 -24.11 11.68
N GLY A 142 5.82 -23.34 10.79
CA GLY A 142 4.39 -23.45 10.51
C GLY A 142 3.49 -22.95 11.66
N TRP A 143 2.22 -23.34 11.59
CA TRP A 143 1.20 -23.05 12.60
C TRP A 143 1.06 -24.21 13.59
N THR A 144 1.73 -24.09 14.73
CA THR A 144 1.76 -25.12 15.79
C THR A 144 1.86 -24.45 17.17
N VAL A 145 1.84 -25.24 18.25
CA VAL A 145 2.10 -24.73 19.60
C VAL A 145 3.61 -24.48 19.74
N PRO A 146 4.06 -23.20 19.82
CA PRO A 146 5.48 -22.90 19.82
C PRO A 146 6.10 -23.16 21.20
N SER A 147 7.29 -23.75 21.23
CA SER A 147 8.03 -23.97 22.49
C SER A 147 8.42 -22.66 23.20
N GLY A 148 8.57 -21.57 22.44
CA GLY A 148 8.82 -20.22 22.96
C GLY A 148 7.56 -19.49 23.45
N GLY A 149 6.38 -20.12 23.37
CA GLY A 149 5.11 -19.47 23.67
C GLY A 149 4.75 -18.36 22.68
N ALA A 150 3.84 -17.47 23.08
CA ALA A 150 3.25 -16.47 22.18
C ALA A 150 4.26 -15.51 21.53
N VAL A 151 5.47 -15.35 22.10
CA VAL A 151 6.50 -14.45 21.56
C VAL A 151 7.01 -14.93 20.20
N THR A 152 6.90 -16.23 19.89
CA THR A 152 7.35 -16.79 18.62
C THR A 152 6.64 -16.16 17.42
N TYR A 153 5.30 -16.11 17.44
CA TYR A 153 4.54 -15.49 16.34
C TYR A 153 4.58 -13.96 16.37
N GLN A 154 4.74 -13.35 17.55
CA GLN A 154 4.98 -11.90 17.66
C GLN A 154 6.29 -11.50 16.97
N ASN A 155 7.39 -12.22 17.23
CA ASN A 155 8.67 -11.99 16.58
C ASN A 155 8.61 -12.26 15.08
N TRP A 156 7.89 -13.30 14.67
CA TRP A 156 7.66 -13.58 13.26
C TRP A 156 6.97 -12.40 12.54
N ALA A 157 5.99 -11.77 13.20
CA ALA A 157 5.25 -10.64 12.64
C ALA A 157 6.02 -9.30 12.70
N ALA A 158 6.92 -9.11 13.67
CA ALA A 158 7.51 -7.81 14.01
C ALA A 158 8.21 -7.06 12.86
N ASN A 159 8.79 -7.79 11.91
CA ASN A 159 9.52 -7.20 10.77
C ASN A 159 8.76 -7.34 9.44
N LYS A 160 7.46 -7.63 9.50
CA LYS A 160 6.60 -7.78 8.32
C LYS A 160 5.65 -6.59 8.23
N THR A 161 5.42 -6.13 7.00
CA THR A 161 4.40 -5.12 6.71
C THR A 161 3.29 -5.82 5.95
N PHE A 162 2.13 -5.92 6.59
CA PHE A 162 0.93 -6.48 5.99
C PHE A 162 0.11 -5.34 5.42
N VAL A 163 -0.31 -5.47 4.17
CA VAL A 163 -1.22 -4.49 3.56
C VAL A 163 -2.42 -5.21 2.96
N VAL A 164 -3.48 -4.45 2.71
CA VAL A 164 -4.67 -5.00 2.07
C VAL A 164 -4.32 -5.65 0.73
N GLY A 165 -4.81 -6.87 0.50
CA GLY A 165 -4.52 -7.68 -0.67
C GLY A 165 -3.31 -8.61 -0.53
N ASP A 166 -2.62 -8.63 0.62
CA ASP A 166 -1.72 -9.74 0.99
C ASP A 166 -2.51 -10.96 1.49
N SER A 167 -1.85 -12.11 1.63
CA SER A 167 -2.44 -13.32 2.19
C SER A 167 -1.57 -13.94 3.29
N LEU A 168 -2.19 -14.66 4.22
CA LEU A 168 -1.53 -15.46 5.24
C LEU A 168 -1.74 -16.95 4.95
N LYS A 169 -0.65 -17.70 4.81
CA LYS A 169 -0.67 -19.16 4.70
C LYS A 169 -0.38 -19.80 6.05
N PHE A 170 -1.37 -20.46 6.63
CA PHE A 170 -1.27 -21.23 7.86
C PHE A 170 -1.03 -22.71 7.55
N ASN A 171 0.23 -23.15 7.63
CA ASN A 171 0.58 -24.55 7.46
C ASN A 171 0.39 -25.33 8.76
N PHE A 172 -0.64 -26.18 8.82
CA PHE A 172 -0.87 -27.10 9.94
C PHE A 172 -1.46 -28.44 9.47
N THR A 173 -1.41 -29.46 10.33
CA THR A 173 -2.07 -30.75 10.06
C THR A 173 -3.55 -30.68 10.43
N THR A 174 -4.44 -30.93 9.47
CA THR A 174 -5.89 -31.02 9.69
C THR A 174 -6.22 -31.93 10.87
N GLY A 175 -7.07 -31.46 11.78
CA GLY A 175 -7.47 -32.17 12.99
C GLY A 175 -6.49 -32.05 14.18
N ALA A 176 -5.27 -31.56 13.96
CA ALA A 176 -4.32 -31.25 15.05
C ALA A 176 -4.40 -29.76 15.46
N HIS A 177 -4.60 -28.89 14.48
CA HIS A 177 -4.76 -27.46 14.68
C HIS A 177 -5.88 -26.94 13.77
N ASP A 178 -6.23 -25.68 14.01
CA ASP A 178 -7.13 -24.86 13.22
C ASP A 178 -6.64 -23.41 13.28
N VAL A 179 -7.24 -22.54 12.46
CA VAL A 179 -7.04 -21.10 12.56
C VAL A 179 -8.40 -20.42 12.60
N ALA A 180 -8.62 -19.61 13.63
CA ALA A 180 -9.81 -18.80 13.78
C ALA A 180 -9.43 -17.33 13.92
N GLU A 181 -10.03 -16.48 13.09
CA GLU A 181 -9.95 -15.03 13.30
C GLU A 181 -10.94 -14.62 14.39
N VAL A 182 -10.51 -13.77 15.31
CA VAL A 182 -11.28 -13.40 16.50
C VAL A 182 -11.12 -11.92 16.83
N THR A 183 -11.98 -11.41 17.70
CA THR A 183 -11.82 -10.06 18.25
C THR A 183 -10.59 -9.97 19.17
N LYS A 184 -10.04 -8.76 19.37
CA LYS A 184 -8.94 -8.49 20.33
C LYS A 184 -9.21 -9.06 21.73
N ALA A 185 -10.45 -8.95 22.21
CA ALA A 185 -10.85 -9.46 23.51
C ALA A 185 -10.80 -11.00 23.55
N ALA A 186 -11.34 -11.65 22.53
CA ALA A 186 -11.30 -13.10 22.39
C ALA A 186 -9.87 -13.64 22.20
N PHE A 187 -9.02 -12.93 21.44
CA PHE A 187 -7.59 -13.23 21.30
C PHE A 187 -6.85 -13.17 22.63
N THR A 188 -7.15 -12.17 23.45
CA THR A 188 -6.53 -12.00 24.78
C THR A 188 -6.97 -13.11 25.73
N ALA A 189 -8.26 -13.48 25.68
CA ALA A 189 -8.84 -14.54 26.51
C ALA A 189 -8.61 -15.96 25.97
N CYS A 190 -8.03 -16.12 24.77
CA CYS A 190 -7.98 -17.38 24.04
C CYS A 190 -9.35 -18.06 23.89
N ASN A 191 -10.36 -17.27 23.53
CA ASN A 191 -11.74 -17.72 23.37
C ASN A 191 -12.08 -17.92 21.88
N GLY A 192 -12.27 -19.17 21.47
CA GLY A 192 -12.67 -19.56 20.11
C GLY A 192 -14.18 -19.79 19.91
N THR A 193 -15.05 -19.38 20.84
CA THR A 193 -16.48 -19.78 20.82
C THR A 193 -17.29 -19.09 19.70
N ASN A 194 -16.94 -17.85 19.36
CA ASN A 194 -17.64 -17.07 18.34
C ASN A 194 -16.61 -16.32 17.48
N PRO A 195 -15.91 -17.05 16.59
CA PRO A 195 -14.92 -16.46 15.72
C PRO A 195 -15.57 -15.64 14.60
N ILE A 196 -14.79 -14.75 14.00
CA ILE A 196 -15.13 -13.98 12.80
C ILE A 196 -15.07 -14.91 11.58
N SER A 197 -14.03 -15.74 11.50
CA SER A 197 -13.83 -16.79 10.50
C SER A 197 -13.12 -17.99 11.15
N HIS A 198 -13.28 -19.20 10.59
CA HIS A 198 -12.72 -20.42 11.18
C HIS A 198 -12.40 -21.46 10.11
N GLU A 199 -11.12 -21.75 9.95
CA GLU A 199 -10.61 -22.78 9.06
C GLU A 199 -10.11 -23.98 9.86
N THR A 200 -10.73 -25.14 9.62
CA THR A 200 -10.40 -26.40 10.33
C THR A 200 -9.52 -27.34 9.51
N GLU A 201 -9.27 -27.03 8.24
CA GLU A 201 -8.44 -27.82 7.32
C GLU A 201 -7.16 -27.05 6.97
N GLY A 202 -6.03 -27.75 6.96
CA GLY A 202 -4.72 -27.20 6.66
C GLY A 202 -4.13 -27.76 5.35
N PRO A 203 -3.27 -26.98 4.65
CA PRO A 203 -2.95 -25.58 4.91
C PRO A 203 -4.15 -24.67 4.61
N ALA A 204 -4.32 -23.63 5.42
CA ALA A 204 -5.36 -22.62 5.22
C ALA A 204 -4.73 -21.33 4.67
N ASP A 205 -5.34 -20.74 3.66
CA ASP A 205 -4.96 -19.45 3.08
C ASP A 205 -6.02 -18.42 3.46
N ILE A 206 -5.59 -17.31 4.07
CA ILE A 206 -6.48 -16.22 4.54
C ILE A 206 -6.07 -14.93 3.84
N ASP A 207 -6.97 -14.37 3.03
CA ASP A 207 -6.77 -13.08 2.37
C ASP A 207 -6.95 -11.92 3.35
N LEU A 208 -6.10 -10.90 3.24
CA LEU A 208 -6.15 -9.69 4.06
C LEU A 208 -6.92 -8.61 3.33
N ASP A 209 -8.25 -8.71 3.33
CA ASP A 209 -9.13 -7.83 2.56
C ASP A 209 -9.42 -6.47 3.22
N THR A 210 -9.15 -6.34 4.52
CA THR A 210 -9.45 -5.11 5.27
C THR A 210 -8.24 -4.60 6.00
N ALA A 211 -8.14 -3.27 6.14
CA ALA A 211 -7.14 -2.65 6.99
C ALA A 211 -7.58 -2.69 8.46
N GLY A 212 -6.61 -2.79 9.37
CA GLY A 212 -6.84 -2.79 10.82
C GLY A 212 -6.06 -3.86 11.55
N GLU A 213 -6.36 -4.03 12.84
CA GLU A 213 -5.80 -5.10 13.65
C GLU A 213 -6.57 -6.41 13.40
N HIS A 214 -5.84 -7.47 13.02
CA HIS A 214 -6.38 -8.82 12.86
C HIS A 214 -5.76 -9.77 13.88
N TYR A 215 -6.57 -10.68 14.41
CA TYR A 215 -6.15 -11.60 15.48
C TYR A 215 -6.55 -13.03 15.17
N PHE A 216 -5.58 -13.92 15.17
CA PHE A 216 -5.75 -15.33 14.83
C PHE A 216 -5.35 -16.20 16.01
N ILE A 217 -6.13 -17.25 16.27
CA ILE A 217 -5.86 -18.24 17.32
C ILE A 217 -6.08 -19.66 16.81
N CYS A 218 -5.40 -20.63 17.43
CA CYS A 218 -5.84 -22.02 17.38
C CYS A 218 -6.83 -22.27 18.53
N THR A 219 -8.02 -22.78 18.23
CA THR A 219 -9.10 -23.02 19.20
C THR A 219 -9.02 -24.39 19.87
N VAL A 220 -8.12 -25.26 19.40
CA VAL A 220 -7.94 -26.61 19.94
C VAL A 220 -7.37 -26.57 21.36
N GLY A 221 -8.18 -27.01 22.34
CA GLY A 221 -7.75 -27.24 23.71
C GLY A 221 -7.02 -26.04 24.35
N SER A 222 -5.78 -26.24 24.77
CA SER A 222 -4.94 -25.21 25.40
C SER A 222 -3.97 -24.52 24.43
N HIS A 223 -4.05 -24.78 23.12
CA HIS A 223 -3.04 -24.36 22.14
C HIS A 223 -2.84 -22.83 22.10
N CYS A 224 -3.91 -22.04 22.03
CA CYS A 224 -3.82 -20.58 22.08
C CYS A 224 -3.13 -20.09 23.36
N SER A 225 -3.52 -20.63 24.53
CA SER A 225 -2.95 -20.24 25.82
C SER A 225 -1.47 -20.62 25.96
N LEU A 226 -1.05 -21.67 25.24
CA LEU A 226 0.36 -22.07 25.11
C LEU A 226 1.11 -21.28 24.02
N GLY A 227 0.46 -20.35 23.35
CA GLY A 227 1.11 -19.39 22.46
C GLY A 227 0.83 -19.56 20.96
N GLN A 228 -0.05 -20.48 20.56
CA GLN A 228 -0.48 -20.62 19.16
C GLN A 228 -1.52 -19.53 18.80
N LYS A 229 -1.03 -18.29 18.70
CA LYS A 229 -1.82 -17.11 18.38
C LYS A 229 -0.98 -16.04 17.70
N LEU A 230 -1.57 -15.31 16.76
CA LEU A 230 -0.94 -14.26 15.96
C LEU A 230 -1.78 -12.99 15.99
N ALA A 231 -1.14 -11.84 16.19
CA ALA A 231 -1.75 -10.53 16.00
C ALA A 231 -0.95 -9.79 14.94
N ILE A 232 -1.64 -9.19 13.96
CA ILE A 232 -1.04 -8.37 12.91
C ILE A 232 -1.82 -7.06 12.75
N ASN A 233 -1.20 -6.07 12.13
CA ASN A 233 -1.87 -4.85 11.71
C ASN A 233 -1.70 -4.67 10.20
N VAL A 234 -2.83 -4.66 9.50
CA VAL A 234 -2.91 -4.51 8.05
C VAL A 234 -3.14 -3.04 7.72
N THR A 235 -2.32 -2.47 6.84
CA THR A 235 -2.46 -1.08 6.41
C THR A 235 -3.10 -0.99 5.02
N THR A 236 -3.77 0.12 4.72
CA THR A 236 -4.20 0.40 3.34
C THR A 236 -2.98 0.67 2.45
N ASN A 237 -3.11 0.35 1.17
CA ASN A 237 -2.12 0.69 0.17
C ASN A 237 -2.21 2.20 -0.14
N SER A 238 -1.74 3.04 0.78
CA SER A 238 -1.77 4.49 0.60
C SER A 238 -0.69 4.86 -0.42
N SER A 239 -1.06 4.98 -1.69
CA SER A 239 -0.28 5.71 -2.69
C SER A 239 -0.32 7.20 -2.36
N THR A 240 0.39 7.62 -1.32
CA THR A 240 0.65 9.05 -1.11
C THR A 240 1.62 9.51 -2.18
N SER A 241 1.08 10.06 -3.26
CA SER A 241 1.82 11.02 -4.09
C SER A 241 2.28 12.18 -3.18
N PRO A 242 3.53 12.65 -3.25
CA PRO A 242 3.97 13.76 -2.43
C PRO A 242 3.20 15.02 -2.85
N THR A 243 2.26 15.46 -2.01
CA THR A 243 1.59 16.75 -2.16
C THR A 243 2.67 17.83 -2.11
N THR A 244 2.88 18.51 -3.23
CA THR A 244 3.69 19.72 -3.30
C THR A 244 3.09 20.77 -2.34
N PRO A 245 3.92 21.49 -1.56
CA PRO A 245 3.43 22.56 -0.70
C PRO A 245 2.66 23.61 -1.53
N PRO A 246 1.55 24.17 -1.03
CA PRO A 246 0.88 25.27 -1.70
C PRO A 246 1.83 26.45 -1.79
N SER A 247 2.12 26.87 -3.03
CA SER A 247 2.92 28.05 -3.32
C SER A 247 2.20 29.28 -2.74
N SER A 248 2.82 29.94 -1.77
CA SER A 248 2.31 31.14 -1.12
C SER A 248 2.17 32.27 -2.14
N SER A 249 0.93 32.59 -2.52
CA SER A 249 0.62 33.75 -3.35
C SER A 249 0.83 35.04 -2.56
N THR A 250 1.67 35.91 -3.08
CA THR A 250 1.94 37.26 -2.59
C THR A 250 0.68 38.12 -2.64
N THR A 251 0.29 38.68 -1.49
CA THR A 251 -0.76 39.69 -1.35
C THR A 251 -0.40 40.99 -2.09
N PRO A 252 -1.36 41.65 -2.77
CA PRO A 252 -1.17 42.97 -3.36
C PRO A 252 -1.32 44.10 -2.33
N THR A 253 -0.46 45.10 -2.48
CA THR A 253 -0.35 46.35 -1.73
C THR A 253 -1.54 47.29 -1.94
N SER A 254 -1.98 48.00 -0.89
CA SER A 254 -2.73 49.27 -1.02
C SER A 254 -2.58 50.17 0.23
N PRO A 255 -2.81 51.49 0.11
CA PRO A 255 -1.92 52.50 0.69
C PRO A 255 -2.36 53.10 2.03
N SER A 256 -1.38 53.72 2.68
CA SER A 256 -1.46 54.60 3.86
C SER A 256 -2.33 55.85 3.62
N PRO A 257 -2.93 56.38 4.70
CA PRO A 257 -2.78 57.82 4.95
C PRO A 257 -2.32 58.16 6.38
N SER A 258 -1.58 59.26 6.45
CA SER A 258 -0.99 59.90 7.64
C SER A 258 -2.02 60.63 8.52
N GLY A 259 -1.69 60.80 9.82
CA GLY A 259 -2.17 61.96 10.58
C GLY A 259 -2.17 61.89 12.12
N GLY A 260 -1.03 62.17 12.76
CA GLY A 260 -0.95 63.09 13.92
C GLY A 260 -1.22 62.60 15.37
N PRO A 261 -0.77 63.35 16.41
CA PRO A 261 -0.11 62.77 17.60
C PRO A 261 -0.72 63.16 18.97
N SER A 262 -0.47 62.37 20.04
CA SER A 262 -0.22 62.92 21.38
C SER A 262 0.09 61.89 22.49
N GLN A 263 1.24 62.14 23.13
CA GLN A 263 1.50 62.15 24.59
C GLN A 263 1.73 60.84 25.38
N SER A 264 3.00 60.70 25.78
CA SER A 264 3.54 60.04 26.99
C SER A 264 3.30 60.95 28.24
N PRO A 265 3.43 60.51 29.52
CA PRO A 265 4.71 60.03 30.08
C PRO A 265 4.69 58.96 31.21
N SER A 266 5.84 58.27 31.29
CA SER A 266 6.62 57.83 32.47
C SER A 266 6.11 56.83 33.51
N GLY A 267 6.97 55.83 33.76
CA GLY A 267 7.01 55.02 34.98
C GLY A 267 8.16 54.02 34.98
N SER A 268 9.37 54.50 35.29
CA SER A 268 10.62 53.74 35.45
C SER A 268 10.66 52.86 36.71
N THR A 269 11.28 51.67 36.65
CA THR A 269 12.40 51.21 37.53
C THR A 269 12.72 49.72 37.35
N THR A 270 14.01 49.40 37.26
CA THR A 270 14.67 48.08 37.37
C THR A 270 15.56 48.09 38.64
N PRO A 271 16.30 47.02 39.00
CA PRO A 271 15.99 45.61 39.34
C PRO A 271 16.56 45.31 40.79
N PRO A 272 16.80 44.07 41.32
CA PRO A 272 17.77 43.07 40.81
C PRO A 272 17.43 41.56 41.03
N SER A 273 18.26 40.70 40.41
CA SER A 273 18.45 39.25 40.68
C SER A 273 19.48 39.07 41.83
N PRO A 274 19.51 37.97 42.62
CA PRO A 274 20.36 36.80 42.25
C PRO A 274 19.92 35.43 42.86
N GLY A 275 20.45 34.32 42.34
CA GLY A 275 20.44 33.03 43.05
C GLY A 275 20.98 31.84 42.24
N SER A 276 22.07 31.24 42.71
CA SER A 276 23.00 30.36 41.99
C SER A 276 22.82 28.85 42.23
N ALA A 277 23.27 28.05 41.24
CA ALA A 277 24.01 26.77 41.31
C ALA A 277 23.29 25.45 41.73
N PRO A 278 23.88 24.22 41.53
CA PRO A 278 25.00 23.81 40.67
C PRO A 278 24.71 22.60 39.74
N SER A 279 25.70 22.35 38.88
CA SER A 279 25.89 21.24 37.94
C SER A 279 26.26 19.91 38.63
N PHE A 280 25.91 18.77 38.00
CA PHE A 280 26.63 17.50 38.18
C PHE A 280 26.94 16.86 36.83
N SER A 281 28.23 16.76 36.55
CA SER A 281 28.82 15.92 35.50
C SER A 281 28.97 14.49 36.03
N VAL A 282 28.69 13.49 35.19
CA VAL A 282 29.19 12.12 35.42
C VAL A 282 29.90 11.66 34.16
N ALA A 283 31.19 11.36 34.35
CA ALA A 283 32.11 10.80 33.38
C ALA A 283 31.79 9.32 33.12
N GLY A 284 32.18 8.84 31.94
CA GLY A 284 31.87 7.52 31.43
C GLY A 284 32.67 6.37 32.04
N LEU A 285 32.49 5.19 31.45
CA LEU A 285 33.40 4.06 31.54
C LEU A 285 33.21 3.18 30.29
N SER A 286 34.26 3.14 29.47
CA SER A 286 34.49 2.12 28.44
C SER A 286 34.72 0.76 29.11
N ALA A 287 34.15 -0.29 28.56
CA ALA A 287 34.58 -1.66 28.80
C ALA A 287 34.75 -2.38 27.46
N THR A 288 36.01 -2.63 27.11
CA THR A 288 36.43 -3.57 26.09
C THR A 288 36.31 -4.99 26.64
N LEU A 289 35.75 -5.92 25.86
CA LEU A 289 35.88 -7.35 26.09
C LEU A 289 36.41 -8.03 24.82
N LEU A 290 37.69 -8.39 24.89
CA LEU A 290 38.34 -9.41 24.08
C LEU A 290 38.01 -10.77 24.71
N SER A 291 37.66 -11.80 23.91
CA SER A 291 38.37 -13.09 23.87
C SER A 291 37.53 -14.29 23.37
N VAL A 292 38.08 -14.93 22.33
CA VAL A 292 38.27 -16.39 22.13
C VAL A 292 37.06 -17.29 21.84
N ALA A 293 37.08 -17.87 20.63
CA ALA A 293 36.74 -19.28 20.34
C ALA A 293 37.60 -19.71 19.13
N ALA A 294 38.71 -20.43 19.33
CA ALA A 294 38.80 -21.89 19.44
C ALA A 294 38.26 -22.63 18.19
N ALA A 295 39.19 -23.00 17.31
CA ALA A 295 38.99 -23.94 16.23
C ALA A 295 38.82 -25.36 16.76
N LEU A 296 37.90 -26.14 16.18
CA LEU A 296 38.03 -27.58 16.07
C LEU A 296 37.46 -28.05 14.72
N LEU A 297 38.38 -28.58 13.91
CA LEU A 297 38.14 -29.50 12.82
C LEU A 297 37.70 -30.84 13.41
N TYR A 298 36.61 -31.42 12.89
CA TYR A 298 36.49 -32.84 12.51
C TYR A 298 35.19 -33.05 11.74
#